data_AF-A0A397F6V4-F1
#
_entry.id   AF-A0A397F6V4-F1
#
_cell.length_a   1.000
_cell.length_b   1.000
_cell.length_c   1.000
_cell.angle_alpha   90.00
_cell.angle_beta   90.00
_cell.angle_gamma   90.00
#
_symmetry.space_group_name_H-M   'P 1'
#
loop_
_entity.id
_entity.type
_entity.pdbx_description
1 polymer ?
#
loop_
_entity_poly.entity_id
_entity_poly.type
_entity_poly.pdbx_seq_one_letter_code
_entity_poly.pdbx_strand_id
1 'polypeptide(L)'
;MTRNARGAKAVPTSSAKSKHKGKGGASTKRAAAHPGKSRRKGTLPFPEEVLLLVLPYLTWRDTYRVCGVSRTWQAAHEASLKHASLVWTSYVFQGDSWDEILDMLQPQEPVFATPLVPQMAWVVVSGQPHTFRRMSGWKKLLDVITGRHLLPATCQLVCAYSDAGMIGHLSGEGIPPAELQEDMIGDGMAIGITVGHLPHTSVTLTIPEKDEIKAAVRDIQAATAPSACAGVGLPHDTSSAILLSTNFHQSVNLVRSLHYLHPSLGSSVVGGLVSFTDRCVPLVYRHSSFDTSTRTWQSHLEPATNLIVGFSGRVRATPFVSLGFTVCSPILQCAGSVEDESFELLRMYDAVHVVGPTSTTSTQVVVDPLEVLRDLPSPHVLLHLYMAESVAALETFLAAPTTMLSGGVTRIEVMCDVDKGILLSHSTGDPSDHWPVGSYGVFCAQTVAAARQDFLASLHHAQATVAAADGVAVGALTFPCVARGFPFYEHPNVEADMFDTVFPNVPLTGVFVGGEIGPVAIPGGHCLASAPEVQQLTTCGALFYTMPL
;
A
#
# COMPACT_ATOMS: atom_id res chain seq x y z
N MET A 1 -38.44 -37.06 28.29
CA MET A 1 -39.36 -36.64 29.37
C MET A 1 -40.37 -35.66 28.75
N THR A 2 -41.46 -36.07 28.08
CA THR A 2 -42.82 -36.36 28.63
C THR A 2 -43.23 -35.37 29.74
N ARG A 3 -44.39 -34.68 29.77
CA ARG A 3 -45.71 -34.84 29.10
C ARG A 3 -46.60 -33.62 29.48
N ASN A 4 -47.42 -33.12 28.55
CA ASN A 4 -48.88 -32.77 28.61
C ASN A 4 -49.46 -31.91 29.79
N ALA A 5 -50.52 -31.08 29.66
CA ALA A 5 -51.67 -31.09 28.73
C ALA A 5 -52.61 -29.85 28.87
N ARG A 6 -53.28 -29.51 27.73
CA ARG A 6 -54.73 -29.18 27.50
C ARG A 6 -55.33 -27.86 28.02
N GLY A 7 -56.27 -27.18 27.32
CA GLY A 7 -57.07 -27.45 26.10
C GLY A 7 -57.69 -26.16 25.50
N ALA A 8 -57.91 -26.05 24.17
CA ALA A 8 -59.13 -26.38 23.37
C ALA A 8 -60.29 -25.35 23.51
N LYS A 9 -61.01 -24.80 22.50
CA LYS A 9 -61.53 -25.20 21.15
C LYS A 9 -61.79 -23.92 20.29
N ALA A 10 -61.49 -23.81 18.99
CA ALA A 10 -62.24 -24.23 17.76
C ALA A 10 -63.70 -23.69 17.65
N VAL A 11 -64.17 -23.03 16.58
CA VAL A 11 -64.52 -23.56 15.21
C VAL A 11 -64.74 -22.43 14.17
N PRO A 12 -64.42 -22.64 12.87
CA PRO A 12 -64.93 -21.89 11.71
C PRO A 12 -65.76 -22.76 10.70
N THR A 13 -66.55 -22.14 9.82
CA THR A 13 -67.29 -22.79 8.69
C THR A 13 -67.26 -21.87 7.44
N SER A 14 -66.57 -22.22 6.34
CA SER A 14 -66.95 -23.01 5.14
C SER A 14 -68.05 -22.36 4.26
N SER A 15 -67.76 -21.76 3.11
CA SER A 15 -67.54 -22.32 1.74
C SER A 15 -68.81 -22.51 0.85
N ALA A 16 -68.92 -21.61 -0.14
CA ALA A 16 -69.14 -21.79 -1.60
C ALA A 16 -70.25 -22.67 -2.25
N LYS A 17 -70.72 -22.13 -3.41
CA LYS A 17 -71.46 -22.67 -4.60
C LYS A 17 -73.00 -22.59 -4.50
N SER A 18 -73.78 -22.17 -5.51
CA SER A 18 -73.78 -22.48 -6.96
C SER A 18 -74.68 -21.52 -7.79
N LYS A 19 -74.49 -21.54 -9.12
CA LYS A 19 -75.03 -20.73 -10.24
C LYS A 19 -76.54 -20.89 -10.54
N HIS A 20 -77.16 -19.87 -11.18
CA HIS A 20 -77.90 -20.06 -12.45
C HIS A 20 -78.17 -18.76 -13.25
N LYS A 21 -78.29 -18.94 -14.59
CA LYS A 21 -78.39 -17.99 -15.73
C LYS A 21 -79.69 -17.18 -15.85
N GLY A 22 -79.60 -16.01 -16.49
CA GLY A 22 -80.69 -15.31 -17.21
C GLY A 22 -80.14 -14.24 -18.18
N LYS A 23 -80.69 -14.15 -19.40
CA LYS A 23 -80.22 -13.37 -20.58
C LYS A 23 -80.90 -11.99 -20.73
N GLY A 24 -80.24 -11.09 -21.47
CA GLY A 24 -80.80 -9.93 -22.20
C GLY A 24 -80.40 -8.58 -21.60
N GLY A 25 -80.01 -7.51 -22.29
CA GLY A 25 -79.81 -7.18 -23.70
C GLY A 25 -79.51 -5.67 -23.79
N ALA A 26 -78.86 -5.23 -24.88
CA ALA A 26 -78.75 -3.86 -25.42
C ALA A 26 -77.79 -2.82 -24.79
N SER A 27 -76.82 -2.42 -25.62
CA SER A 27 -76.40 -1.05 -25.93
C SER A 27 -75.90 -0.14 -24.80
N THR A 28 -74.57 -0.05 -24.65
CA THR A 28 -73.92 1.04 -23.93
C THR A 28 -73.02 1.87 -24.84
N LYS A 29 -73.32 3.18 -24.76
CA LYS A 29 -72.78 4.31 -25.51
C LYS A 29 -71.26 4.44 -25.37
N ARG A 30 -70.60 4.74 -26.50
CA ARG A 30 -69.28 5.39 -26.54
C ARG A 30 -69.32 6.66 -25.68
N ALA A 31 -68.56 6.69 -24.59
CA ALA A 31 -68.19 7.92 -23.90
C ALA A 31 -66.77 8.29 -24.33
N ALA A 32 -66.64 9.53 -24.80
CA ALA A 32 -65.45 10.10 -25.42
C ALA A 32 -64.25 10.13 -24.46
N ALA A 33 -63.08 9.79 -24.99
CA ALA A 33 -61.81 10.01 -24.35
C ALA A 33 -61.55 11.53 -24.24
N HIS A 34 -61.36 12.02 -23.02
CA HIS A 34 -60.70 13.31 -22.80
C HIS A 34 -59.27 13.22 -23.35
N PRO A 35 -58.78 14.21 -24.11
CA PRO A 35 -57.38 14.24 -24.50
C PRO A 35 -56.56 14.50 -23.22
N GLY A 36 -55.78 13.51 -22.82
CA GLY A 36 -54.83 13.63 -21.73
C GLY A 36 -53.93 14.83 -21.95
N LYS A 37 -53.77 15.64 -20.90
CA LYS A 37 -52.73 16.68 -20.84
C LYS A 37 -51.40 16.02 -21.20
N SER A 38 -50.90 16.33 -22.39
CA SER A 38 -49.53 16.02 -22.79
C SER A 38 -48.61 16.50 -21.68
N ARG A 39 -47.95 15.55 -21.02
CA ARG A 39 -46.90 15.80 -20.04
C ARG A 39 -45.82 16.58 -20.80
N ARG A 40 -45.80 17.91 -20.67
CA ARG A 40 -44.75 18.77 -21.23
C ARG A 40 -43.41 18.10 -20.91
N LYS A 41 -42.67 17.67 -21.94
CA LYS A 41 -41.25 17.32 -21.78
C LYS A 41 -40.63 18.55 -21.13
N GLY A 42 -40.22 18.43 -19.88
CA GLY A 42 -39.55 19.51 -19.18
C GLY A 42 -38.24 19.79 -19.91
N THR A 43 -38.26 20.76 -20.81
CA THR A 43 -37.05 21.37 -21.36
C THR A 43 -36.35 22.08 -20.22
N LEU A 44 -35.06 21.80 -20.04
CA LEU A 44 -34.22 22.52 -19.09
C LEU A 44 -34.28 24.03 -19.40
N PRO A 45 -34.17 24.91 -18.39
CA PRO A 45 -34.22 26.36 -18.60
C PRO A 45 -32.98 26.92 -19.32
N PHE A 46 -32.00 26.06 -19.64
CA PHE A 46 -30.75 26.38 -20.31
C PHE A 46 -30.35 25.26 -21.28
N PRO A 47 -29.45 25.52 -22.26
CA PRO A 47 -28.95 24.53 -23.20
C PRO A 47 -28.21 23.37 -22.50
N GLU A 48 -28.27 22.16 -23.05
CA GLU A 48 -27.68 20.95 -22.42
C GLU A 48 -26.15 21.06 -22.28
N GLU A 49 -25.50 21.83 -23.16
CA GLU A 49 -24.05 22.09 -23.15
C GLU A 49 -23.59 22.79 -21.88
N VAL A 50 -24.46 23.59 -21.24
CA VAL A 50 -24.16 24.28 -19.98
C VAL A 50 -23.97 23.29 -18.83
N LEU A 51 -24.62 22.11 -18.89
CA LEU A 51 -24.47 21.08 -17.85
C LEU A 51 -23.02 20.62 -17.71
N LEU A 52 -22.33 20.44 -18.83
CA LEU A 52 -20.91 20.04 -18.84
C LEU A 52 -20.00 21.10 -18.23
N LEU A 53 -20.39 22.38 -18.32
CA LEU A 53 -19.65 23.50 -17.72
C LEU A 53 -19.90 23.63 -16.21
N VAL A 54 -21.05 23.17 -15.71
CA VAL A 54 -21.42 23.24 -14.29
C VAL A 54 -20.89 22.06 -13.49
N LEU A 55 -20.84 20.87 -14.08
CA LEU A 55 -20.43 19.63 -13.39
C LEU A 55 -19.08 19.73 -12.64
N PRO A 56 -18.02 20.40 -13.15
CA PRO A 56 -16.76 20.54 -12.43
C PRO A 56 -16.86 21.33 -11.10
N TYR A 57 -17.90 22.16 -10.94
CA TYR A 57 -18.14 22.95 -9.72
C TYR A 57 -19.07 22.24 -8.72
N LEU A 58 -19.60 21.08 -9.09
CA LEU A 58 -20.44 20.26 -8.22
C LEU A 58 -19.57 19.25 -7.50
N THR A 59 -19.93 18.90 -6.25
CA THR A 59 -19.33 17.74 -5.60
C THR A 59 -19.96 16.45 -6.12
N TRP A 60 -19.34 15.31 -5.88
CA TRP A 60 -19.92 14.01 -6.23
C TRP A 60 -21.30 13.82 -5.59
N ARG A 61 -21.53 14.35 -4.39
CA ARG A 61 -22.83 14.32 -3.71
C ARG A 61 -23.90 15.09 -4.48
N ASP A 62 -23.55 16.29 -4.95
CA ASP A 62 -24.44 17.12 -5.75
C ASP A 62 -24.74 16.44 -7.08
N THR A 63 -23.70 15.90 -7.73
CA THR A 63 -23.80 15.14 -8.99
C THR A 63 -24.73 13.93 -8.84
N TYR A 64 -24.63 13.16 -7.76
CA TYR A 64 -25.59 12.07 -7.47
C TYR A 64 -27.02 12.56 -7.32
N ARG A 65 -27.24 13.68 -6.63
CA ARG A 65 -28.58 14.25 -6.44
C ARG A 65 -29.19 14.72 -7.76
N VAL A 66 -28.41 15.43 -8.59
CA VAL A 66 -28.90 15.98 -9.87
C VAL A 66 -29.08 14.90 -10.95
N CYS A 67 -28.26 13.84 -10.94
CA CYS A 67 -28.47 12.67 -11.81
C CYS A 67 -29.82 11.99 -11.56
N GLY A 68 -30.37 12.09 -10.35
CA GLY A 68 -31.71 11.61 -10.02
C GLY A 68 -32.85 12.47 -10.57
N VAL A 69 -32.57 13.68 -11.09
CA VAL A 69 -33.59 14.66 -11.51
C VAL A 69 -34.08 14.42 -12.94
N SER A 70 -33.17 14.15 -13.89
CA SER A 70 -33.54 13.91 -15.29
C SER A 70 -32.52 13.06 -16.05
N ARG A 71 -32.97 12.42 -17.14
CA ARG A 71 -32.08 11.66 -18.05
C ARG A 71 -31.01 12.54 -18.71
N THR A 72 -31.28 13.84 -18.87
CA THR A 72 -30.30 14.77 -19.45
C THR A 72 -29.13 15.01 -18.49
N TRP A 73 -29.40 15.20 -17.20
CA TRP A 73 -28.35 15.29 -16.18
C TRP A 73 -27.53 14.00 -16.10
N GLN A 74 -28.20 12.85 -16.15
CA GLN A 74 -27.54 11.56 -16.19
C GLN A 74 -26.62 11.42 -17.41
N ALA A 75 -27.11 11.75 -18.61
CA ALA A 75 -26.32 11.68 -19.84
C ALA A 75 -25.12 12.65 -19.84
N ALA A 76 -25.30 13.88 -19.34
CA ALA A 76 -24.23 14.86 -19.20
C ALA A 76 -23.15 14.36 -18.21
N HIS A 77 -23.56 13.78 -17.08
CA HIS A 77 -22.63 13.20 -16.13
C HIS A 77 -21.87 12.00 -16.72
N GLU A 78 -22.55 11.06 -17.36
CA GLU A 78 -21.93 9.93 -18.05
C GLU A 78 -20.93 10.40 -19.13
N ALA A 79 -21.23 11.47 -19.86
CA ALA A 79 -20.31 12.07 -20.82
C ALA A 79 -19.08 12.69 -20.14
N SER A 80 -19.26 13.37 -19.00
CA SER A 80 -18.14 13.94 -18.21
C SER A 80 -17.16 12.88 -17.71
N LEU A 81 -17.65 11.70 -17.34
CA LEU A 81 -16.82 10.60 -16.84
C LEU A 81 -15.90 9.97 -17.91
N LYS A 82 -16.26 10.04 -19.19
CA LYS A 82 -15.43 9.50 -20.29
C LYS A 82 -14.09 10.21 -20.45
N HIS A 83 -14.03 11.46 -20.01
CA HIS A 83 -12.84 12.30 -20.10
C HIS A 83 -12.30 12.66 -18.72
N ALA A 84 -12.81 12.02 -17.66
CA ALA A 84 -12.36 12.26 -16.31
C ALA A 84 -10.90 11.79 -16.15
N SER A 85 -10.08 12.68 -15.58
CA SER A 85 -8.75 12.35 -15.11
C SER A 85 -8.82 11.63 -13.77
N LEU A 86 -7.74 10.92 -13.42
CA LEU A 86 -7.57 10.45 -12.05
C LEU A 86 -7.55 11.65 -11.10
N VAL A 87 -8.25 11.54 -9.99
CA VAL A 87 -8.19 12.51 -8.89
C VAL A 87 -7.58 11.80 -7.70
N TRP A 88 -6.52 12.39 -7.15
CA TRP A 88 -5.85 11.94 -5.93
C TRP A 88 -5.70 13.17 -5.04
N THR A 89 -6.48 13.26 -3.97
CA THR A 89 -6.47 14.43 -3.09
C THR A 89 -6.13 13.98 -1.69
N SER A 90 -5.09 14.55 -1.07
CA SER A 90 -4.64 14.17 0.26
C SER A 90 -4.57 15.37 1.18
N TYR A 91 -5.06 15.20 2.41
CA TYR A 91 -5.07 16.22 3.46
C TYR A 91 -4.77 15.58 4.81
N VAL A 92 -3.98 16.29 5.62
CA VAL A 92 -3.69 15.94 7.00
C VAL A 92 -4.40 16.91 7.95
N PHE A 93 -5.08 16.33 8.93
CA PHE A 93 -5.73 17.03 10.03
C PHE A 93 -5.01 16.68 11.33
N GLN A 94 -4.67 17.69 12.13
CA GLN A 94 -4.02 17.52 13.44
C GLN A 94 -4.90 18.09 14.54
N GLY A 95 -4.91 17.44 15.70
CA GLY A 95 -5.64 17.93 16.87
C GLY A 95 -5.12 17.28 18.15
N ASP A 96 -5.50 17.84 19.29
CA ASP A 96 -5.06 17.37 20.60
C ASP A 96 -5.83 16.11 21.04
N SER A 97 -6.97 15.84 20.41
CA SER A 97 -7.79 14.66 20.69
C SER A 97 -8.42 14.06 19.45
N TRP A 98 -8.79 12.78 19.54
CA TRP A 98 -9.49 12.09 18.45
C TRP A 98 -10.85 12.70 18.14
N ASP A 99 -11.61 13.12 19.14
CA ASP A 99 -12.95 13.70 18.93
C ASP A 99 -12.85 15.09 18.25
N GLU A 100 -11.83 15.89 18.59
CA GLU A 100 -11.53 17.14 17.88
C GLU A 100 -11.21 16.89 16.40
N ILE A 101 -10.35 15.90 16.11
CA ILE A 101 -10.04 15.52 14.73
C ILE A 101 -11.29 15.12 13.96
N LEU A 102 -12.12 14.27 14.56
CA LEU A 102 -13.36 13.83 13.95
C LEU A 102 -14.30 15.01 13.67
N ASP A 103 -14.32 16.04 14.52
CA ASP A 103 -15.13 17.25 14.30
C ASP A 103 -14.63 18.12 13.15
N MET A 104 -13.34 18.08 12.82
CA MET A 104 -12.81 18.75 11.63
C MET A 104 -13.25 18.09 10.32
N LEU A 105 -13.61 16.79 10.32
CA LEU A 105 -13.98 16.07 9.10
C LEU A 105 -15.36 16.50 8.58
N GLN A 106 -15.38 17.46 7.66
CA GLN A 106 -16.60 18.06 7.15
C GLN A 106 -16.77 17.93 5.63
N PRO A 107 -18.01 17.92 5.09
CA PRO A 107 -18.23 17.76 3.65
C PRO A 107 -17.60 18.84 2.76
N GLN A 108 -17.38 20.04 3.31
CA GLN A 108 -16.73 21.16 2.62
C GLN A 108 -15.21 21.05 2.54
N GLU A 109 -14.59 20.14 3.30
CA GLU A 109 -13.15 19.97 3.25
C GLU A 109 -12.73 19.53 1.83
N PRO A 110 -11.65 20.10 1.26
CA PRO A 110 -11.30 19.86 -0.14
C PRO A 110 -11.14 18.38 -0.50
N VAL A 111 -10.60 17.58 0.43
CA VAL A 111 -10.46 16.12 0.29
C VAL A 111 -11.79 15.39 0.06
N PHE A 112 -12.90 15.91 0.58
CA PHE A 112 -14.24 15.33 0.44
C PHE A 112 -15.10 16.06 -0.60
N ALA A 113 -14.67 17.23 -1.07
CA ALA A 113 -15.40 18.08 -2.01
C ALA A 113 -15.03 17.81 -3.48
N THR A 114 -14.66 16.57 -3.81
CA THR A 114 -14.30 16.18 -5.19
C THR A 114 -15.53 16.14 -6.11
N PRO A 115 -15.40 16.52 -7.39
CA PRO A 115 -16.51 16.44 -8.35
C PRO A 115 -16.83 15.01 -8.78
N LEU A 116 -15.82 14.15 -8.76
CA LEU A 116 -15.92 12.74 -9.15
C LEU A 116 -16.15 11.86 -7.93
N VAL A 117 -16.93 10.79 -8.14
CA VAL A 117 -17.29 9.83 -7.10
C VAL A 117 -16.03 9.10 -6.63
N PRO A 118 -15.68 9.19 -5.34
CA PRO A 118 -14.56 8.43 -4.78
C PRO A 118 -14.74 6.92 -4.94
N GLN A 119 -13.71 6.25 -5.43
CA GLN A 119 -13.65 4.79 -5.50
C GLN A 119 -12.81 4.21 -4.37
N MET A 120 -11.82 4.96 -3.89
CA MET A 120 -10.92 4.56 -2.82
C MET A 120 -10.65 5.73 -1.89
N ALA A 121 -10.48 5.43 -0.60
CA ALA A 121 -9.93 6.33 0.37
C ALA A 121 -8.85 5.61 1.18
N TRP A 122 -7.71 6.26 1.33
CA TRP A 122 -6.61 5.82 2.16
C TRP A 122 -6.58 6.69 3.41
N VAL A 123 -6.58 6.07 4.57
CA VAL A 123 -6.55 6.76 5.85
C VAL A 123 -5.33 6.32 6.63
N VAL A 124 -4.45 7.25 6.96
CA VAL A 124 -3.33 7.00 7.89
C VAL A 124 -3.62 7.75 9.16
N VAL A 125 -3.41 7.11 10.30
CA VAL A 125 -3.51 7.75 11.62
C VAL A 125 -2.21 7.57 12.37
N SER A 126 -1.76 8.61 13.05
CA SER A 126 -0.60 8.58 13.93
C SER A 126 -0.81 9.43 15.18
N GLY A 127 0.05 9.25 16.19
CA GLY A 127 -0.07 9.84 17.53
C GLY A 127 -0.70 8.89 18.55
N GLN A 128 -1.51 9.41 19.47
CA GLN A 128 -2.04 8.68 20.64
C GLN A 128 -2.71 7.30 20.32
N PRO A 129 -2.10 6.15 20.71
CA PRO A 129 -2.61 4.81 20.36
C PRO A 129 -3.90 4.41 21.08
N HIS A 130 -4.23 5.03 22.21
CA HIS A 130 -5.29 4.54 23.12
C HIS A 130 -6.65 4.37 22.43
N THR A 131 -6.98 5.29 21.52
CA THR A 131 -8.19 5.26 20.70
C THR A 131 -8.25 4.03 19.78
N PHE A 132 -7.09 3.59 19.27
CA PHE A 132 -6.93 2.54 18.26
C PHE A 132 -6.49 1.19 18.83
N ARG A 133 -6.30 1.09 20.15
CA ARG A 133 -6.17 -0.19 20.87
C ARG A 133 -7.38 -1.13 20.70
N ARG A 134 -8.49 -0.59 20.21
CA ARG A 134 -9.73 -1.33 19.95
C ARG A 134 -10.35 -0.80 18.67
N MET A 135 -11.20 -1.62 18.05
CA MET A 135 -12.01 -1.22 16.90
C MET A 135 -12.93 -0.01 17.15
N SER A 136 -13.11 0.45 18.39
CA SER A 136 -13.97 1.60 18.71
C SER A 136 -13.51 2.90 18.06
N GLY A 137 -12.19 3.15 17.98
CA GLY A 137 -11.65 4.35 17.31
C GLY A 137 -12.02 4.36 15.82
N TRP A 138 -11.74 3.25 15.15
CA TRP A 138 -12.10 3.02 13.75
C TRP A 138 -13.61 3.08 13.50
N LYS A 139 -14.43 2.52 14.39
CA LYS A 139 -15.89 2.60 14.27
C LYS A 139 -16.39 4.04 14.36
N LYS A 140 -15.87 4.85 15.30
CA LYS A 140 -16.19 6.29 15.37
C LYS A 140 -15.87 7.00 14.05
N LEU A 141 -14.72 6.70 13.42
CA LEU A 141 -14.37 7.25 12.10
C LEU A 141 -15.43 6.87 11.05
N LEU A 142 -15.78 5.59 10.96
CA LEU A 142 -16.77 5.12 9.99
C LEU A 142 -18.15 5.75 10.22
N ASP A 143 -18.54 5.92 11.49
CA ASP A 143 -19.80 6.57 11.87
C ASP A 143 -19.83 8.04 11.42
N VAL A 144 -18.72 8.77 11.57
CA VAL A 144 -18.57 10.15 11.09
C VAL A 144 -18.60 10.21 9.56
N ILE A 145 -17.83 9.36 8.88
CA ILE A 145 -17.80 9.29 7.41
C ILE A 145 -19.19 9.00 6.86
N THR A 146 -19.92 8.06 7.47
CA THR A 146 -21.24 7.63 7.02
C THR A 146 -22.30 8.68 7.36
N GLY A 147 -22.32 9.16 8.61
CA GLY A 147 -23.30 10.11 9.12
C GLY A 147 -23.21 11.50 8.47
N ARG A 148 -22.00 11.94 8.10
CA ARG A 148 -21.76 13.20 7.40
C ARG A 148 -21.69 13.03 5.87
N HIS A 149 -21.88 11.81 5.35
CA HIS A 149 -21.81 11.50 3.92
C HIS A 149 -20.50 11.96 3.25
N LEU A 150 -19.37 11.78 3.94
CA LEU A 150 -18.06 12.23 3.44
C LEU A 150 -17.62 11.39 2.23
N LEU A 151 -17.89 10.08 2.27
CA LEU A 151 -17.56 9.11 1.22
C LEU A 151 -18.78 8.23 0.88
N PRO A 152 -18.94 7.79 -0.38
CA PRO A 152 -20.03 6.89 -0.75
C PRO A 152 -19.82 5.50 -0.13
N ALA A 153 -20.90 4.73 0.01
CA ALA A 153 -20.83 3.39 0.61
C ALA A 153 -20.00 2.38 -0.20
N THR A 154 -19.89 2.63 -1.51
CA THR A 154 -19.11 1.85 -2.47
C THR A 154 -17.63 2.22 -2.49
N CYS A 155 -17.22 3.31 -1.83
CA CYS A 155 -15.80 3.68 -1.73
C CYS A 155 -15.09 2.69 -0.82
N GLN A 156 -14.02 2.08 -1.35
CA GLN A 156 -13.13 1.21 -0.59
C GLN A 156 -12.33 2.06 0.40
N LEU A 157 -12.36 1.73 1.68
CA LEU A 157 -11.51 2.39 2.68
C LEU A 157 -10.42 1.42 3.10
N VAL A 158 -9.17 1.90 3.05
CA VAL A 158 -7.99 1.23 3.61
C VAL A 158 -7.43 2.15 4.66
N CYS A 159 -7.34 1.65 5.89
CA CYS A 159 -6.90 2.44 7.03
C CYS A 159 -5.69 1.79 7.70
N ALA A 160 -4.65 2.57 7.91
CA ALA A 160 -3.46 2.19 8.64
C ALA A 160 -3.27 3.10 9.86
N TYR A 161 -2.80 2.54 10.97
CA TYR A 161 -2.33 3.27 12.13
C TYR A 161 -0.86 2.96 12.35
N SER A 162 -0.03 3.98 12.55
CA SER A 162 1.39 3.84 12.89
C SER A 162 1.76 4.81 14.00
N ASP A 163 2.51 4.33 14.98
CA ASP A 163 3.11 5.15 16.03
C ASP A 163 4.32 5.95 15.55
N ALA A 164 5.03 5.44 14.54
CA ALA A 164 6.25 6.06 14.04
C ALA A 164 6.05 7.37 13.27
N GLY A 165 4.84 7.59 12.75
CA GLY A 165 4.49 8.81 12.03
C GLY A 165 3.86 8.57 10.66
N MET A 166 3.69 9.67 9.94
CA MET A 166 3.04 9.67 8.63
C MET A 166 3.54 10.77 7.70
N ILE A 167 3.16 10.68 6.43
CA ILE A 167 3.49 11.68 5.40
C ILE A 167 2.20 12.15 4.73
N GLY A 168 2.06 13.46 4.53
CA GLY A 168 0.92 14.01 3.82
C GLY A 168 0.95 15.54 3.72
N HIS A 169 -0.06 16.11 3.07
CA HIS A 169 -0.18 17.56 2.90
C HIS A 169 -0.92 18.18 4.09
N LEU A 170 -0.27 19.09 4.79
CA LEU A 170 -0.92 19.90 5.83
C LEU A 170 -1.94 20.85 5.18
N SER A 171 -2.99 21.20 5.92
CA SER A 171 -4.09 22.03 5.40
C SER A 171 -3.59 23.39 4.89
N GLY A 172 -3.53 23.54 3.57
CA GLY A 172 -3.14 24.78 2.88
C GLY A 172 -2.69 24.52 1.44
N GLU A 173 -3.13 25.35 0.48
CA GLU A 173 -2.68 25.24 -0.91
C GLU A 173 -1.19 25.59 -1.04
N GLY A 174 -0.42 24.76 -1.77
CA GLY A 174 0.97 25.04 -2.14
C GLY A 174 2.03 24.77 -1.07
N ILE A 175 1.66 24.11 0.03
CA ILE A 175 2.64 23.60 1.01
C ILE A 175 3.13 22.23 0.53
N PRO A 176 4.45 21.98 0.50
CA PRO A 176 4.99 20.66 0.18
C PRO A 176 4.47 19.60 1.19
N PRO A 177 4.47 18.32 0.82
CA PRO A 177 4.17 17.25 1.78
C PRO A 177 5.10 17.35 3.00
N ALA A 178 4.57 17.03 4.17
CA ALA A 178 5.31 17.04 5.43
C ALA A 178 5.43 15.61 5.99
N GLU A 179 6.59 15.33 6.58
CA GLU A 179 6.86 14.14 7.39
C GLU A 179 6.53 14.46 8.85
N LEU A 180 5.40 13.95 9.34
CA LEU A 180 4.96 14.10 10.72
C LEU A 180 5.37 12.86 11.51
N GLN A 181 6.53 12.93 12.15
CA GLN A 181 7.05 11.88 13.02
C GLN A 181 6.49 12.01 14.44
N GLU A 182 6.66 10.96 15.26
CA GLU A 182 6.11 10.87 16.62
C GLU A 182 6.41 12.11 17.48
N ASP A 183 7.65 12.60 17.42
CA ASP A 183 8.13 13.78 18.15
C ASP A 183 7.46 15.09 17.71
N MET A 184 7.09 15.20 16.44
CA MET A 184 6.39 16.37 15.89
C MET A 184 4.89 16.37 16.18
N ILE A 185 4.29 15.18 16.29
CA ILE A 185 2.87 15.03 16.69
C ILE A 185 2.72 15.26 18.20
N GLY A 186 3.73 14.89 18.98
CA GLY A 186 3.75 15.04 20.43
C GLY A 186 2.60 14.29 21.10
N ASP A 187 1.93 14.93 22.05
CA ASP A 187 0.80 14.33 22.76
C ASP A 187 -0.50 14.32 21.93
N GLY A 188 -0.49 14.90 20.73
CA GLY A 188 -1.67 15.01 19.88
C GLY A 188 -1.93 13.78 19.00
N MET A 189 -2.69 14.02 17.95
CA MET A 189 -3.00 13.05 16.91
C MET A 189 -2.95 13.70 15.53
N ALA A 190 -2.71 12.88 14.51
CA ALA A 190 -2.82 13.28 13.11
C ALA A 190 -3.59 12.22 12.32
N ILE A 191 -4.45 12.66 11.41
CA ILE A 191 -5.09 11.81 10.41
C ILE A 191 -4.83 12.38 9.02
N GLY A 192 -4.31 11.53 8.14
CA GLY A 192 -4.15 11.80 6.73
C GLY A 192 -5.21 11.05 5.98
N ILE A 193 -6.00 11.77 5.20
CA ILE A 193 -7.03 11.19 4.35
C ILE A 193 -6.67 11.50 2.92
N THR A 194 -6.52 10.45 2.12
CA THR A 194 -6.37 10.54 0.68
C THR A 194 -7.61 9.96 0.02
N VAL A 195 -8.20 10.68 -0.93
CA VAL A 195 -9.38 10.27 -1.66
C VAL A 195 -9.06 10.18 -3.14
N GLY A 196 -9.39 9.02 -3.72
CA GLY A 196 -9.06 8.64 -5.08
C GLY A 196 -10.30 8.41 -5.94
N HIS A 197 -10.37 9.06 -7.10
CA HIS A 197 -11.19 8.63 -8.24
C HIS A 197 -10.26 8.08 -9.33
N LEU A 198 -10.48 6.83 -9.71
CA LEU A 198 -9.61 6.00 -10.55
C LEU A 198 -10.39 5.59 -11.82
N PRO A 199 -10.42 6.45 -12.85
CA PRO A 199 -11.24 6.21 -14.05
C PRO A 199 -10.78 4.94 -14.77
N HIS A 200 -11.74 4.15 -15.26
CA HIS A 200 -11.48 2.89 -15.96
C HIS A 200 -10.54 1.93 -15.23
N THR A 201 -10.59 1.95 -13.90
CA THR A 201 -9.78 1.09 -13.04
C THR A 201 -10.65 0.47 -11.96
N SER A 202 -10.54 -0.84 -11.79
CA SER A 202 -11.12 -1.54 -10.65
C SER A 202 -10.11 -1.65 -9.52
N VAL A 203 -10.56 -1.37 -8.30
CA VAL A 203 -9.81 -1.59 -7.07
C VAL A 203 -10.34 -2.86 -6.41
N THR A 204 -9.46 -3.81 -6.14
CA THR A 204 -9.78 -5.05 -5.43
C THR A 204 -9.06 -5.06 -4.09
N LEU A 205 -9.82 -5.27 -3.01
CA LEU A 205 -9.26 -5.56 -1.69
C LEU A 205 -9.33 -7.06 -1.44
N THR A 206 -8.22 -7.64 -0.99
CA THR A 206 -8.14 -9.08 -0.68
C THR A 206 -7.29 -9.31 0.55
N ILE A 207 -7.64 -10.36 1.30
CA ILE A 207 -7.04 -10.75 2.58
C ILE A 207 -6.69 -12.22 2.46
N PRO A 208 -5.49 -12.53 1.95
CA PRO A 208 -5.06 -13.91 1.77
C PRO A 208 -5.04 -14.64 3.10
N GLU A 209 -5.66 -15.81 3.14
CA GLU A 209 -5.67 -16.64 4.34
C GLU A 209 -4.33 -17.34 4.52
N LYS A 210 -4.00 -17.66 5.78
CA LYS A 210 -2.75 -18.35 6.12
C LYS A 210 -2.56 -19.67 5.38
N ASP A 211 -3.65 -20.40 5.13
CA ASP A 211 -3.59 -21.69 4.46
C ASP A 211 -3.42 -21.57 2.95
N GLU A 212 -3.96 -20.50 2.33
CA GLU A 212 -3.72 -20.16 0.92
C GLU A 212 -2.26 -19.79 0.68
N ILE A 213 -1.68 -18.96 1.56
CA ILE A 213 -0.25 -18.59 1.51
C ILE A 213 0.62 -19.84 1.64
N LYS A 214 0.33 -20.72 2.61
CA LYS A 214 1.06 -21.97 2.77
C LYS A 214 0.91 -22.91 1.58
N ALA A 215 -0.24 -22.95 0.93
CA ALA A 215 -0.45 -23.75 -0.28
C ALA A 215 0.45 -23.25 -1.41
N ALA A 216 0.46 -21.94 -1.66
CA ALA A 216 1.32 -21.32 -2.67
C ALA A 216 2.81 -21.57 -2.39
N VAL A 217 3.27 -21.45 -1.14
CA VAL A 217 4.66 -21.74 -0.76
C VAL A 217 5.03 -23.21 -1.04
N ARG A 218 4.14 -24.15 -0.75
CA ARG A 218 4.38 -25.57 -1.07
C ARG A 218 4.48 -25.81 -2.57
N ASP A 219 3.62 -25.17 -3.37
CA ASP A 219 3.64 -25.29 -4.82
C ASP A 219 4.94 -24.70 -5.42
N ILE A 220 5.43 -23.57 -4.87
CA ILE A 220 6.73 -22.98 -5.20
C ILE A 220 7.86 -23.96 -4.89
N GLN A 221 7.88 -24.54 -3.68
CA GLN A 221 8.92 -25.49 -3.26
C GLN A 221 8.93 -26.78 -4.10
N ALA A 222 7.75 -27.24 -4.52
CA ALA A 222 7.60 -28.40 -5.39
C ALA A 222 7.90 -28.09 -6.86
N ALA A 223 8.12 -26.82 -7.23
CA ALA A 223 8.23 -26.34 -8.60
C ALA A 223 7.05 -26.79 -9.50
N THR A 224 5.84 -26.83 -8.92
CA THR A 224 4.62 -27.25 -9.63
C THR A 224 3.83 -26.05 -10.13
N ALA A 225 2.78 -26.28 -10.92
CA ALA A 225 1.78 -25.26 -11.24
C ALA A 225 0.91 -24.94 -10.00
N PRO A 226 0.27 -23.75 -9.95
CA PRO A 226 -0.55 -23.36 -8.80
C PRO A 226 -1.69 -24.36 -8.58
N SER A 227 -1.83 -24.84 -7.35
CA SER A 227 -2.96 -25.69 -6.95
C SER A 227 -4.25 -24.88 -6.85
N ALA A 228 -5.40 -25.56 -6.89
CA ALA A 228 -6.71 -24.92 -6.73
C ALA A 228 -6.93 -24.27 -5.34
N CYS A 229 -6.07 -24.59 -4.35
CA CYS A 229 -6.09 -24.03 -3.00
C CYS A 229 -5.11 -22.88 -2.83
N ALA A 230 -4.25 -22.61 -3.82
CA ALA A 230 -3.36 -21.46 -3.84
C ALA A 230 -4.10 -20.25 -4.42
N GLY A 231 -4.12 -19.16 -3.68
CA GLY A 231 -4.81 -17.95 -4.11
C GLY A 231 -4.41 -16.74 -3.28
N VAL A 232 -4.43 -15.58 -3.91
CA VAL A 232 -4.35 -14.28 -3.22
C VAL A 232 -5.56 -13.40 -3.54
N GLY A 233 -6.56 -13.92 -4.27
CA GLY A 233 -7.82 -13.24 -4.54
C GLY A 233 -7.74 -12.04 -5.48
N LEU A 234 -6.64 -11.88 -6.23
CA LEU A 234 -6.50 -10.81 -7.21
C LEU A 234 -6.98 -11.24 -8.61
N PRO A 235 -7.58 -10.33 -9.38
CA PRO A 235 -7.82 -10.53 -10.80
C PRO A 235 -6.53 -10.82 -11.58
N HIS A 236 -6.60 -11.64 -12.63
CA HIS A 236 -5.43 -11.93 -13.48
C HIS A 236 -4.87 -10.72 -14.22
N ASP A 237 -5.70 -9.70 -14.48
CA ASP A 237 -5.32 -8.46 -15.15
C ASP A 237 -4.80 -7.37 -14.20
N THR A 238 -4.59 -7.72 -12.92
CA THR A 238 -4.02 -6.78 -11.94
C THR A 238 -2.62 -6.35 -12.40
N SER A 239 -2.42 -5.04 -12.48
CA SER A 239 -1.21 -4.42 -13.03
C SER A 239 -0.33 -3.77 -11.96
N SER A 240 -0.90 -3.50 -10.79
CA SER A 240 -0.19 -2.91 -9.65
C SER A 240 -0.87 -3.36 -8.36
N ALA A 241 -0.09 -3.51 -7.30
CA ALA A 241 -0.61 -3.93 -6.01
C ALA A 241 0.10 -3.19 -4.87
N ILE A 242 -0.68 -2.78 -3.86
CA ILE A 242 -0.15 -2.32 -2.58
C ILE A 242 -0.36 -3.41 -1.54
N LEU A 243 0.70 -3.83 -0.84
CA LEU A 243 0.65 -4.85 0.21
C LEU A 243 0.93 -4.22 1.59
N LEU A 244 -0.09 -4.16 2.43
CA LEU A 244 0.09 -3.83 3.85
C LEU A 244 0.04 -5.09 4.69
N SER A 245 0.96 -5.20 5.65
CA SER A 245 0.91 -6.28 6.62
C SER A 245 1.35 -5.82 8.01
N THR A 246 1.11 -6.65 9.00
CA THR A 246 1.54 -6.50 10.38
C THR A 246 2.38 -7.69 10.84
N ASN A 247 2.67 -8.63 9.93
CA ASN A 247 3.37 -9.86 10.22
C ASN A 247 4.51 -10.08 9.23
N PHE A 248 5.74 -9.91 9.69
CA PHE A 248 6.96 -10.07 8.91
C PHE A 248 7.05 -11.45 8.22
N HIS A 249 6.97 -12.55 9.00
CA HIS A 249 7.12 -13.91 8.46
C HIS A 249 6.06 -14.30 7.43
N GLN A 250 4.81 -13.86 7.62
CA GLN A 250 3.76 -14.09 6.63
C GLN A 250 3.97 -13.25 5.38
N SER A 251 4.49 -12.03 5.53
CA SER A 251 4.74 -11.13 4.40
C SER A 251 5.81 -11.67 3.47
N VAL A 252 6.92 -12.20 3.98
CA VAL A 252 7.96 -12.82 3.15
C VAL A 252 7.36 -13.93 2.26
N ASN A 253 6.55 -14.80 2.84
CA ASN A 253 5.88 -15.87 2.11
C ASN A 253 4.80 -15.34 1.15
N LEU A 254 4.06 -14.31 1.56
CA LEU A 254 2.99 -13.72 0.75
C LEU A 254 3.55 -13.00 -0.47
N VAL A 255 4.64 -12.26 -0.32
CA VAL A 255 5.32 -11.58 -1.44
C VAL A 255 5.82 -12.59 -2.46
N ARG A 256 6.45 -13.69 -2.01
CA ARG A 256 6.84 -14.82 -2.88
C ARG A 256 5.64 -15.44 -3.59
N SER A 257 4.56 -15.68 -2.85
CA SER A 257 3.31 -16.24 -3.38
C SER A 257 2.67 -15.32 -4.42
N LEU A 258 2.67 -14.01 -4.17
CA LEU A 258 2.11 -13.01 -5.06
C LEU A 258 2.88 -12.94 -6.39
N HIS A 259 4.21 -12.94 -6.32
CA HIS A 259 5.05 -12.97 -7.53
C HIS A 259 4.84 -14.25 -8.34
N TYR A 260 4.72 -15.40 -7.67
CA TYR A 260 4.46 -16.69 -8.31
C TYR A 260 3.06 -16.77 -8.96
N LEU A 261 2.02 -16.32 -8.27
CA LEU A 261 0.63 -16.37 -8.75
C LEU A 261 0.30 -15.28 -9.76
N HIS A 262 0.96 -14.12 -9.66
CA HIS A 262 0.75 -12.96 -10.52
C HIS A 262 2.06 -12.41 -11.08
N PRO A 263 2.74 -13.13 -12.00
CA PRO A 263 3.99 -12.67 -12.60
C PRO A 263 3.86 -11.32 -13.33
N SER A 264 2.65 -10.97 -13.79
CA SER A 264 2.33 -9.71 -14.45
C SER A 264 2.55 -8.48 -13.57
N LEU A 265 2.55 -8.65 -12.24
CA LEU A 265 2.81 -7.55 -11.31
C LEU A 265 4.27 -7.12 -11.34
N GLY A 266 5.21 -8.02 -11.68
CA GLY A 266 6.64 -7.69 -11.75
C GLY A 266 7.14 -6.92 -10.52
N SER A 267 7.71 -5.74 -10.75
CA SER A 267 8.17 -4.79 -9.74
C SER A 267 7.08 -3.83 -9.21
N SER A 268 5.85 -3.91 -9.71
CA SER A 268 4.72 -3.03 -9.35
C SER A 268 3.99 -3.45 -8.07
N VAL A 269 4.69 -4.15 -7.17
CA VAL A 269 4.23 -4.48 -5.83
C VAL A 269 5.01 -3.64 -4.83
N VAL A 270 4.31 -2.81 -4.08
CA VAL A 270 4.91 -1.93 -3.07
C VAL A 270 4.10 -2.00 -1.79
N GLY A 271 4.69 -1.73 -0.64
CA GLY A 271 3.94 -1.59 0.60
C GLY A 271 4.84 -1.57 1.82
N GLY A 272 4.31 -2.04 2.94
CA GLY A 272 5.07 -2.05 4.17
C GLY A 272 4.41 -2.81 5.32
N LEU A 273 5.23 -3.10 6.31
CA LEU A 273 4.88 -3.68 7.59
C LEU A 273 4.50 -2.53 8.53
N VAL A 274 3.21 -2.32 8.70
CA VAL A 274 2.70 -1.27 9.59
C VAL A 274 3.11 -1.61 11.02
N SER A 275 4.01 -0.79 11.57
CA SER A 275 4.48 -0.90 12.96
C SER A 275 3.43 -0.39 13.93
N PHE A 276 3.36 -1.02 15.11
CA PHE A 276 2.48 -0.59 16.18
C PHE A 276 2.91 -1.15 17.54
N THR A 277 2.67 -0.37 18.59
CA THR A 277 2.74 -0.80 19.99
C THR A 277 1.65 -1.79 20.44
N ASP A 278 1.82 -2.42 21.61
CA ASP A 278 0.95 -3.47 22.13
C ASP A 278 -0.54 -3.10 22.08
N ARG A 279 -1.32 -4.03 21.50
CA ARG A 279 -2.79 -4.06 21.40
C ARG A 279 -3.45 -3.08 20.44
N CYS A 280 -2.73 -2.39 19.55
CA CYS A 280 -3.38 -1.61 18.49
C CYS A 280 -4.03 -2.51 17.41
N VAL A 281 -5.07 -1.96 16.76
CA VAL A 281 -5.57 -2.50 15.49
C VAL A 281 -4.97 -1.66 14.37
N PRO A 282 -3.78 -2.01 13.87
CA PRO A 282 -2.99 -1.15 12.97
C PRO A 282 -3.53 -1.10 11.55
N LEU A 283 -4.36 -2.06 11.15
CA LEU A 283 -4.79 -2.20 9.77
C LEU A 283 -6.25 -2.62 9.76
N VAL A 284 -7.10 -1.77 9.17
CA VAL A 284 -8.51 -2.05 8.97
C VAL A 284 -8.92 -1.65 7.56
N TYR A 285 -9.96 -2.29 7.06
CA TYR A 285 -10.52 -1.96 5.76
C TYR A 285 -12.05 -1.98 5.83
N ARG A 286 -12.70 -1.33 4.87
CA ARG A 286 -14.16 -1.35 4.77
C ARG A 286 -14.63 -2.54 3.96
N HIS A 287 -15.47 -3.33 4.60
CA HIS A 287 -16.32 -4.29 3.92
C HIS A 287 -17.71 -3.66 3.72
N SER A 288 -18.21 -3.68 2.48
CA SER A 288 -19.53 -3.17 2.13
C SER A 288 -20.33 -4.24 1.42
N SER A 289 -21.56 -4.48 1.90
CA SER A 289 -22.51 -5.39 1.26
C SER A 289 -23.84 -4.67 0.98
N PHE A 290 -24.47 -5.00 -0.13
CA PHE A 290 -25.78 -4.44 -0.48
C PHE A 290 -26.89 -5.37 0.00
N ASP A 291 -27.66 -4.93 0.99
CA ASP A 291 -28.81 -5.66 1.47
C ASP A 291 -29.99 -5.42 0.52
N THR A 292 -30.31 -6.45 -0.26
CA THR A 292 -31.42 -6.42 -1.23
C THR A 292 -32.80 -6.26 -0.59
N SER A 293 -32.95 -6.65 0.68
CA SER A 293 -34.23 -6.59 1.40
C SER A 293 -34.56 -5.16 1.84
N THR A 294 -33.57 -4.45 2.37
CA THR A 294 -33.70 -3.05 2.80
C THR A 294 -33.35 -2.06 1.70
N ARG A 295 -32.71 -2.52 0.61
CA ARG A 295 -32.11 -1.69 -0.45
C ARG A 295 -31.11 -0.68 0.08
N THR A 296 -30.37 -1.07 1.12
CA THR A 296 -29.36 -0.23 1.74
C THR A 296 -28.00 -0.90 1.70
N TRP A 297 -26.96 -0.07 1.67
CA TRP A 297 -25.60 -0.56 1.87
C TRP A 297 -25.35 -0.71 3.37
N GLN A 298 -24.85 -1.88 3.75
CA GLN A 298 -24.28 -2.12 5.07
C GLN A 298 -22.76 -2.04 4.94
N SER A 299 -22.15 -1.20 5.75
CA SER A 299 -20.70 -1.02 5.77
C SER A 299 -20.20 -1.22 7.19
N HIS A 300 -19.13 -1.99 7.32
CA HIS A 300 -18.42 -2.15 8.57
C HIS A 300 -16.91 -2.19 8.31
N LEU A 301 -16.14 -1.81 9.32
CA LEU A 301 -14.69 -1.97 9.29
C LEU A 301 -14.31 -3.33 9.87
N GLU A 302 -13.39 -4.00 9.21
CA GLU A 302 -12.81 -5.27 9.65
C GLU A 302 -11.29 -5.12 9.80
N PRO A 303 -10.71 -5.75 10.83
CA PRO A 303 -9.25 -5.80 10.97
C PRO A 303 -8.63 -6.73 9.93
N ALA A 304 -7.41 -6.41 9.51
CA ALA A 304 -6.62 -7.27 8.64
C ALA A 304 -5.20 -7.44 9.18
N THR A 305 -4.62 -8.62 8.98
CA THR A 305 -3.19 -8.88 9.22
C THR A 305 -2.38 -8.69 7.95
N ASN A 306 -2.95 -9.09 6.81
CA ASN A 306 -2.42 -8.88 5.48
C ASN A 306 -3.55 -8.30 4.63
N LEU A 307 -3.28 -7.21 3.93
CA LEU A 307 -4.24 -6.57 3.03
C LEU A 307 -3.52 -6.26 1.73
N ILE A 308 -4.05 -6.77 0.63
CA ILE A 308 -3.59 -6.40 -0.70
C ILE A 308 -4.65 -5.52 -1.36
N VAL A 309 -4.19 -4.41 -1.92
CA VAL A 309 -4.98 -3.48 -2.74
C VAL A 309 -4.51 -3.63 -4.19
N GLY A 310 -5.27 -4.33 -5.00
CA GLY A 310 -5.00 -4.54 -6.41
C GLY A 310 -5.65 -3.48 -7.30
N PHE A 311 -4.93 -3.07 -8.35
CA PHE A 311 -5.39 -2.14 -9.36
C PHE A 311 -5.35 -2.80 -10.75
N SER A 312 -6.53 -2.98 -11.36
CA SER A 312 -6.67 -3.47 -12.74
C SER A 312 -7.28 -2.39 -13.62
N GLY A 313 -6.64 -2.10 -14.76
CA GLY A 313 -7.15 -1.16 -15.76
C GLY A 313 -6.16 -0.05 -16.10
N ARG A 314 -6.69 1.17 -16.20
CA ARG A 314 -5.96 2.33 -16.75
C ARG A 314 -4.92 2.92 -15.82
N VAL A 315 -5.16 2.85 -14.51
CA VAL A 315 -4.24 3.35 -13.49
C VAL A 315 -3.21 2.28 -13.19
N ARG A 316 -1.94 2.70 -13.22
CA ARG A 316 -0.78 1.87 -12.90
C ARG A 316 0.05 2.57 -11.84
N ALA A 317 0.93 1.81 -11.21
CA ALA A 317 1.96 2.31 -10.33
C ALA A 317 3.35 1.93 -10.85
N THR A 318 4.30 2.86 -10.72
CA THR A 318 5.73 2.56 -10.87
C THR A 318 6.40 2.73 -9.51
N PRO A 319 7.24 1.78 -9.09
CA PRO A 319 7.90 1.84 -7.79
C PRO A 319 9.03 2.88 -7.79
N PHE A 320 9.31 3.42 -6.61
CA PHE A 320 10.59 4.07 -6.29
C PHE A 320 11.09 3.49 -4.96
N VAL A 321 12.40 3.27 -4.87
CA VAL A 321 13.05 2.66 -3.71
C VAL A 321 14.37 3.33 -3.40
N SER A 322 14.71 3.47 -2.12
CA SER A 322 16.00 3.99 -1.66
C SER A 322 16.59 3.10 -0.58
N LEU A 323 17.84 2.69 -0.79
CA LEU A 323 18.61 1.89 0.16
C LEU A 323 19.54 2.80 0.97
N GLY A 324 20.40 3.56 0.28
CA GLY A 324 21.31 4.52 0.88
C GLY A 324 22.59 3.94 1.44
N PHE A 325 23.10 2.88 0.82
CA PHE A 325 24.30 2.18 1.29
C PHE A 325 25.52 2.48 0.41
N THR A 326 26.65 2.72 1.07
CA THR A 326 27.96 2.89 0.45
C THR A 326 28.92 1.83 0.94
N VAL A 327 29.79 1.39 0.03
CA VAL A 327 30.89 0.47 0.34
C VAL A 327 31.79 1.08 1.41
N CYS A 328 32.03 0.33 2.49
CA CYS A 328 32.85 0.75 3.62
C CYS A 328 34.05 -0.18 3.89
N SER A 329 34.22 -1.24 3.10
CA SER A 329 35.39 -2.12 3.16
C SER A 329 36.03 -2.33 1.78
N PRO A 330 37.30 -2.75 1.70
CA PRO A 330 37.82 -3.38 0.49
C PRO A 330 37.11 -4.72 0.22
N ILE A 331 37.44 -5.37 -0.90
CA ILE A 331 37.05 -6.76 -1.12
C ILE A 331 37.82 -7.64 -0.13
N LEU A 332 37.07 -8.43 0.62
CA LEU A 332 37.57 -9.36 1.62
C LEU A 332 37.27 -10.78 1.18
N GLN A 333 38.11 -11.74 1.55
CA GLN A 333 37.79 -13.16 1.45
C GLN A 333 37.49 -13.69 2.85
N CYS A 334 36.36 -14.39 3.03
CA CYS A 334 36.03 -15.03 4.29
C CYS A 334 37.05 -16.14 4.58
N ALA A 335 37.79 -16.05 5.68
CA ALA A 335 38.80 -17.03 6.08
C ALA A 335 38.32 -17.91 7.24
N GLY A 336 37.40 -17.41 8.06
CA GLY A 336 36.84 -18.12 9.20
C GLY A 336 35.46 -17.61 9.59
N SER A 337 34.64 -18.54 10.06
CA SER A 337 33.40 -18.25 10.77
C SER A 337 33.19 -19.26 11.88
N VAL A 338 32.59 -18.79 12.97
CA VAL A 338 32.30 -19.57 14.17
C VAL A 338 30.79 -19.78 14.26
N GLU A 339 30.39 -21.04 14.41
CA GLU A 339 29.03 -21.43 14.81
C GLU A 339 29.02 -21.66 16.32
N ASP A 340 28.07 -21.07 17.02
CA ASP A 340 27.80 -21.43 18.41
C ASP A 340 26.73 -22.53 18.42
N GLU A 341 27.05 -23.68 19.03
CA GLU A 341 26.12 -24.82 19.14
C GLU A 341 24.81 -24.47 19.87
N SER A 342 24.81 -23.40 20.68
CA SER A 342 23.63 -22.89 21.40
C SER A 342 22.77 -21.97 20.55
N PHE A 343 23.31 -21.45 19.44
CA PHE A 343 22.66 -20.47 18.56
C PHE A 343 22.83 -20.88 17.09
N GLU A 344 22.19 -21.99 16.70
CA GLU A 344 22.24 -22.56 15.34
C GLU A 344 21.89 -21.58 14.20
N LEU A 345 21.20 -20.48 14.50
CA LEU A 345 20.82 -19.44 13.53
C LEU A 345 21.81 -18.27 13.46
N LEU A 346 22.86 -18.24 14.27
CA LEU A 346 23.84 -17.14 14.29
C LEU A 346 25.20 -17.63 13.78
N ARG A 347 25.78 -16.85 12.87
CA ARG A 347 27.16 -17.05 12.38
C ARG A 347 28.00 -15.84 12.75
N MET A 348 29.08 -16.06 13.49
CA MET A 348 30.07 -15.03 13.78
C MET A 348 31.24 -15.12 12.80
N TYR A 349 31.81 -13.99 12.42
CA TYR A 349 32.95 -13.92 11.50
C TYR A 349 34.17 -13.34 12.22
N ASP A 350 35.24 -14.13 12.29
CA ASP A 350 36.44 -13.84 13.10
C ASP A 350 37.73 -13.72 12.28
N ALA A 351 37.70 -14.10 11.00
CA ALA A 351 38.89 -14.10 10.15
C ALA A 351 38.56 -13.77 8.70
N VAL A 352 39.28 -12.79 8.13
CA VAL A 352 39.21 -12.44 6.72
C VAL A 352 40.61 -12.22 6.12
N HIS A 353 40.71 -12.34 4.81
CA HIS A 353 41.87 -11.90 4.03
C HIS A 353 41.53 -10.65 3.23
N VAL A 354 42.37 -9.62 3.30
CA VAL A 354 42.23 -8.43 2.44
C VAL A 354 42.74 -8.74 1.04
N VAL A 355 41.88 -8.58 0.03
CA VAL A 355 42.27 -8.79 -1.38
C VAL A 355 42.98 -7.54 -1.89
N GLY A 356 44.28 -7.67 -2.21
CA GLY A 356 45.08 -6.57 -2.76
C GLY A 356 44.86 -6.38 -4.27
N PRO A 357 45.09 -5.16 -4.81
CA PRO A 357 44.88 -4.85 -6.23
C PRO A 357 45.85 -5.57 -7.19
N THR A 358 46.88 -6.24 -6.68
CA THR A 358 47.84 -7.03 -7.47
C THR A 358 48.43 -8.14 -6.62
N SER A 359 47.91 -9.37 -6.69
CA SER A 359 48.62 -10.50 -6.06
C SER A 359 48.33 -11.83 -6.74
N THR A 360 49.21 -12.18 -7.69
CA THR A 360 49.46 -13.58 -8.03
C THR A 360 50.33 -14.28 -6.98
N THR A 361 50.87 -13.59 -5.95
CA THR A 361 51.82 -14.23 -5.00
C THR A 361 52.07 -13.50 -3.66
N SER A 362 51.14 -12.71 -3.10
CA SER A 362 51.36 -12.13 -1.74
C SER A 362 50.73 -12.97 -0.64
N THR A 363 51.50 -13.27 0.40
CA THR A 363 51.06 -13.82 1.70
C THR A 363 49.74 -13.18 2.15
N GLN A 364 48.65 -13.95 2.12
CA GLN A 364 47.36 -13.51 2.63
C GLN A 364 47.45 -13.41 4.16
N VAL A 365 47.50 -12.18 4.67
CA VAL A 365 47.45 -11.92 6.11
C VAL A 365 46.00 -12.16 6.55
N VAL A 366 45.81 -13.02 7.54
CA VAL A 366 44.51 -13.15 8.24
C VAL A 366 44.39 -11.98 9.19
N VAL A 367 43.30 -11.24 9.08
CA VAL A 367 42.96 -10.15 10.01
C VAL A 367 41.56 -10.39 10.58
N ASP A 368 41.32 -9.85 11.78
CA ASP A 368 39.96 -9.78 12.32
C ASP A 368 39.16 -8.79 11.46
N PRO A 369 37.98 -9.16 10.94
CA PRO A 369 37.17 -8.25 10.12
C PRO A 369 36.79 -6.95 10.85
N LEU A 370 36.71 -6.95 12.18
CA LEU A 370 36.43 -5.75 12.96
C LEU A 370 37.58 -4.72 12.90
N GLU A 371 38.82 -5.16 12.67
CA GLU A 371 39.94 -4.23 12.44
C GLU A 371 39.76 -3.44 11.13
N VAL A 372 39.13 -4.06 10.12
CA VAL A 372 38.82 -3.43 8.83
C VAL A 372 37.65 -2.45 8.97
N LEU A 373 36.71 -2.73 9.88
CA LEU A 373 35.50 -1.94 10.10
C LEU A 373 35.62 -0.91 11.23
N ARG A 374 36.81 -0.77 11.83
CA ARG A 374 37.05 0.07 13.02
C ARG A 374 36.71 1.56 12.85
N ASP A 375 36.77 2.05 11.62
CA ASP A 375 36.59 3.47 11.30
C ASP A 375 35.12 3.81 10.94
N LEU A 376 34.20 2.85 11.12
CA LEU A 376 32.78 3.13 10.94
C LEU A 376 32.29 4.18 11.96
N PRO A 377 31.45 5.13 11.53
CA PRO A 377 31.06 6.28 12.35
C PRO A 377 30.22 5.91 13.59
N SER A 378 29.63 4.71 13.62
CA SER A 378 28.95 4.15 14.80
C SER A 378 29.59 2.80 15.16
N PRO A 379 29.78 2.51 16.47
CA PRO A 379 30.29 1.22 16.90
C PRO A 379 29.25 0.11 16.73
N HIS A 380 27.96 0.43 16.56
CA HIS A 380 26.86 -0.53 16.38
C HIS A 380 26.13 -0.20 15.07
N VAL A 381 26.33 -1.01 14.03
CA VAL A 381 25.79 -0.72 12.69
C VAL A 381 25.25 -1.99 12.06
N LEU A 382 24.04 -1.89 11.48
CA LEU A 382 23.56 -2.89 10.53
C LEU A 382 24.23 -2.62 9.18
N LEU A 383 24.97 -3.62 8.70
CA LEU A 383 25.68 -3.60 7.43
C LEU A 383 24.99 -4.52 6.44
N HIS A 384 25.13 -4.19 5.16
CA HIS A 384 24.87 -5.13 4.09
C HIS A 384 26.18 -5.71 3.62
N LEU A 385 26.27 -7.04 3.58
CA LEU A 385 27.39 -7.75 2.99
C LEU A 385 26.97 -8.28 1.62
N TYR A 386 27.61 -7.75 0.58
CA TYR A 386 27.47 -8.26 -0.78
C TYR A 386 28.59 -9.25 -1.04
N MET A 387 28.24 -10.46 -1.47
CA MET A 387 29.16 -11.60 -1.51
C MET A 387 29.05 -12.37 -2.82
N ALA A 388 30.17 -12.96 -3.26
CA ALA A 388 30.27 -13.72 -4.49
C ALA A 388 31.39 -14.78 -4.42
N GLU A 389 31.33 -15.77 -5.30
CA GLU A 389 32.37 -16.81 -5.41
C GLU A 389 33.68 -16.31 -6.03
N SER A 390 33.67 -15.17 -6.72
CA SER A 390 34.85 -14.60 -7.38
C SER A 390 35.01 -13.09 -7.16
N VAL A 391 36.26 -12.63 -7.10
CA VAL A 391 36.59 -11.20 -7.01
C VAL A 391 36.06 -10.42 -8.21
N ALA A 392 36.17 -10.98 -9.42
CA ALA A 392 35.71 -10.34 -10.65
C ALA A 392 34.20 -10.02 -10.65
N ALA A 393 33.38 -10.88 -10.03
CA ALA A 393 31.96 -10.63 -9.86
C ALA A 393 31.70 -9.41 -8.97
N LEU A 394 32.41 -9.29 -7.84
CA LEU A 394 32.30 -8.13 -6.96
C LEU A 394 32.86 -6.86 -7.61
N GLU A 395 33.98 -6.92 -8.33
CA GLU A 395 34.51 -5.77 -9.06
C GLU A 395 33.50 -5.25 -10.11
N THR A 396 32.84 -6.17 -10.81
CA THR A 396 31.76 -5.82 -11.76
C THR A 396 30.58 -5.17 -11.05
N PHE A 397 30.15 -5.73 -9.92
CA PHE A 397 29.08 -5.15 -9.10
C PHE A 397 29.44 -3.77 -8.54
N LEU A 398 30.67 -3.58 -8.05
CA LEU A 398 31.14 -2.30 -7.54
C LEU A 398 31.21 -1.23 -8.64
N ALA A 399 31.55 -1.62 -9.87
CA ALA A 399 31.54 -0.73 -11.03
C ALA A 399 30.12 -0.43 -11.54
N ALA A 400 29.21 -1.40 -11.44
CA ALA A 400 27.83 -1.29 -11.89
C ALA A 400 26.89 -2.15 -11.02
N PRO A 401 26.33 -1.61 -9.91
CA PRO A 401 25.55 -2.39 -8.95
C PRO A 401 24.31 -3.08 -9.54
N THR A 402 23.82 -2.59 -10.68
CA THR A 402 22.68 -3.15 -11.41
C THR A 402 22.92 -4.56 -11.96
N THR A 403 24.17 -5.03 -12.04
CA THR A 403 24.51 -6.37 -12.55
C THR A 403 24.40 -7.50 -11.52
N MET A 404 23.88 -7.23 -10.32
CA MET A 404 23.82 -8.19 -9.20
C MET A 404 23.19 -9.55 -9.60
N LEU A 405 22.09 -9.53 -10.36
CA LEU A 405 21.39 -10.74 -10.82
C LEU A 405 22.18 -11.59 -11.82
N SER A 406 23.09 -10.99 -12.60
CA SER A 406 23.87 -11.69 -13.62
C SER A 406 25.26 -12.11 -13.13
N GLY A 407 25.76 -11.46 -12.07
CA GLY A 407 27.10 -11.69 -11.53
C GLY A 407 27.19 -12.77 -10.45
N GLY A 408 26.07 -13.38 -10.03
CA GLY A 408 26.07 -14.35 -8.92
C GLY A 408 26.38 -13.71 -7.57
N VAL A 409 26.05 -12.42 -7.42
CA VAL A 409 26.23 -11.68 -6.16
C VAL A 409 24.99 -11.84 -5.30
N THR A 410 25.19 -12.24 -4.05
CA THR A 410 24.14 -12.34 -3.03
C THR A 410 24.34 -11.27 -1.96
N ARG A 411 23.28 -10.96 -1.22
CA ARG A 411 23.30 -9.96 -0.14
C ARG A 411 22.78 -10.60 1.13
N ILE A 412 23.49 -10.38 2.23
CA ILE A 412 23.02 -10.69 3.58
C ILE A 412 23.11 -9.46 4.48
N GLU A 413 22.32 -9.45 5.54
CA GLU A 413 22.38 -8.45 6.61
C GLU A 413 23.35 -8.93 7.70
N VAL A 414 24.21 -8.03 8.18
CA VAL A 414 25.24 -8.33 9.17
C VAL A 414 25.20 -7.27 10.27
N MET A 415 25.08 -7.71 11.52
CA MET A 415 25.20 -6.83 12.68
C MET A 415 26.67 -6.70 13.07
N CYS A 416 27.15 -5.46 13.19
CA CYS A 416 28.51 -5.14 13.62
C CYS A 416 28.46 -4.36 14.94
N ASP A 417 29.21 -4.83 15.94
CA ASP A 417 29.50 -4.17 17.20
C ASP A 417 31.01 -4.22 17.47
N VAL A 418 31.74 -3.17 17.07
CA VAL A 418 33.22 -3.17 17.19
C VAL A 418 33.66 -3.17 18.66
N ASP A 419 32.94 -2.46 19.53
CA ASP A 419 33.27 -2.35 20.95
C ASP A 419 33.05 -3.67 21.71
N LYS A 420 32.03 -4.43 21.32
CA LYS A 420 31.73 -5.75 21.91
C LYS A 420 32.40 -6.90 21.18
N GLY A 421 33.13 -6.65 20.09
CA GLY A 421 33.79 -7.70 19.31
C GLY A 421 32.81 -8.59 18.55
N ILE A 422 31.69 -8.04 18.06
CA ILE A 422 30.63 -8.82 17.40
C ILE A 422 30.58 -8.46 15.92
N LEU A 423 30.69 -9.47 15.06
CA LEU A 423 30.30 -9.39 13.67
C LEU A 423 29.53 -10.66 13.32
N LEU A 424 28.22 -10.56 13.15
CA LEU A 424 27.38 -11.74 12.94
C LEU A 424 26.27 -11.54 11.91
N SER A 425 25.91 -12.62 11.22
CA SER A 425 24.68 -12.69 10.42
C SER A 425 23.68 -13.65 11.06
N HIS A 426 22.40 -13.41 10.79
CA HIS A 426 21.30 -14.25 11.27
C HIS A 426 20.73 -15.07 10.10
N SER A 427 20.57 -16.37 10.32
CA SER A 427 19.94 -17.32 9.39
C SER A 427 18.44 -17.33 9.55
N THR A 428 17.72 -17.39 8.44
CA THR A 428 16.32 -17.84 8.43
C THR A 428 16.19 -19.35 8.21
N GLY A 429 17.31 -20.07 8.19
CA GLY A 429 17.42 -21.51 7.88
C GLY A 429 17.80 -21.79 6.43
N ASP A 430 18.13 -20.76 5.63
CA ASP A 430 18.64 -20.90 4.27
C ASP A 430 20.19 -20.88 4.29
N PRO A 431 20.88 -21.84 3.64
CA PRO A 431 22.34 -21.83 3.55
C PRO A 431 22.92 -20.57 2.89
N SER A 432 22.13 -19.84 2.12
CA SER A 432 22.54 -18.58 1.47
C SER A 432 22.54 -17.36 2.40
N ASP A 433 22.05 -17.49 3.63
CA ASP A 433 21.98 -16.41 4.64
C ASP A 433 23.32 -16.16 5.38
N HIS A 434 24.39 -16.82 4.95
CA HIS A 434 25.70 -16.75 5.58
C HIS A 434 26.81 -16.53 4.57
N TRP A 435 27.88 -15.86 5.00
CA TRP A 435 29.06 -15.62 4.20
C TRP A 435 29.98 -16.85 4.20
N PRO A 436 30.03 -17.63 3.10
CA PRO A 436 30.74 -18.89 3.10
C PRO A 436 32.26 -18.68 3.16
N VAL A 437 32.95 -19.53 3.92
CA VAL A 437 34.42 -19.54 3.96
C VAL A 437 34.97 -19.79 2.54
N GLY A 438 35.95 -18.99 2.14
CA GLY A 438 36.57 -19.01 0.82
C GLY A 438 35.89 -18.08 -0.20
N SER A 439 34.66 -17.62 0.05
CA SER A 439 33.98 -16.63 -0.81
C SER A 439 34.45 -15.21 -0.52
N TYR A 440 34.15 -14.31 -1.44
CA TYR A 440 34.51 -12.90 -1.34
C TYR A 440 33.33 -12.06 -0.92
N GLY A 441 33.59 -10.95 -0.24
CA GLY A 441 32.56 -10.05 0.25
C GLY A 441 33.03 -8.61 0.36
N VAL A 442 32.08 -7.69 0.29
CA VAL A 442 32.26 -6.26 0.57
C VAL A 442 31.17 -5.78 1.50
N PHE A 443 31.56 -5.09 2.57
CA PHE A 443 30.64 -4.46 3.50
C PHE A 443 30.20 -3.11 2.96
N CYS A 444 28.91 -2.86 3.09
CA CYS A 444 28.28 -1.59 2.83
C CYS A 444 27.59 -1.10 4.09
N ALA A 445 27.76 0.18 4.39
CA ALA A 445 27.10 0.87 5.51
C ALA A 445 26.13 1.91 4.97
N GLN A 446 25.04 2.14 5.71
CA GLN A 446 24.09 3.19 5.36
C GLN A 446 24.69 4.57 5.62
N THR A 447 24.50 5.51 4.69
CA THR A 447 24.89 6.92 4.88
C THR A 447 23.80 7.87 4.39
N VAL A 448 23.69 9.03 5.03
CA VAL A 448 22.72 10.07 4.65
C VAL A 448 22.92 10.53 3.20
N ALA A 449 24.17 10.70 2.78
CA ALA A 449 24.50 11.15 1.43
C ALA A 449 24.03 10.14 0.37
N ALA A 450 24.32 8.85 0.58
CA ALA A 450 23.90 7.80 -0.32
C ALA A 450 22.38 7.65 -0.35
N ALA A 451 21.72 7.72 0.81
CA ALA A 451 20.26 7.66 0.89
C ALA A 451 19.57 8.75 0.07
N ARG A 452 20.06 9.99 0.16
CA ARG A 452 19.55 11.11 -0.66
C ARG A 452 19.79 10.85 -2.15
N GLN A 453 21.00 10.45 -2.52
CA GLN A 453 21.35 10.18 -3.91
C GLN A 453 20.49 9.06 -4.50
N ASP A 454 20.36 7.95 -3.78
CA ASP A 454 19.58 6.78 -4.18
C ASP A 454 18.10 7.15 -4.37
N PHE A 455 17.54 7.88 -3.40
CA PHE A 455 16.15 8.31 -3.47
C PHE A 455 15.89 9.20 -4.69
N LEU A 456 16.74 10.21 -4.92
CA LEU A 456 16.60 11.10 -6.08
C LEU A 456 16.71 10.34 -7.42
N ALA A 457 17.69 9.44 -7.53
CA ALA A 457 17.88 8.63 -8.72
C ALA A 457 16.65 7.74 -8.98
N SER A 458 16.08 7.15 -7.94
CA SER A 458 14.88 6.31 -8.06
C SER A 458 13.64 7.11 -8.47
N LEU A 459 13.46 8.32 -7.94
CA LEU A 459 12.38 9.23 -8.35
C LEU A 459 12.50 9.63 -9.83
N HIS A 460 13.70 9.95 -10.31
CA HIS A 460 13.92 10.23 -11.73
C HIS A 460 13.67 9.00 -12.61
N HIS A 461 13.99 7.79 -12.13
CA HIS A 461 13.66 6.56 -12.84
C HIS A 461 12.15 6.35 -12.95
N ALA A 462 11.41 6.57 -11.86
CA ALA A 462 9.95 6.55 -11.87
C ALA A 462 9.37 7.58 -12.85
N GLN A 463 9.91 8.81 -12.85
CA GLN A 463 9.51 9.88 -13.77
C GLN A 463 9.73 9.47 -15.24
N ALA A 464 10.90 8.90 -15.56
CA ALA A 464 11.22 8.41 -16.89
C ALA A 464 10.30 7.25 -17.31
N THR A 465 9.95 6.36 -16.39
CA THR A 465 9.02 5.25 -16.64
C THR A 465 7.61 5.76 -16.97
N VAL A 466 7.11 6.74 -16.22
CA VAL A 466 5.81 7.38 -16.52
C VAL A 466 5.84 8.07 -17.88
N ALA A 467 6.90 8.82 -18.18
CA ALA A 467 7.06 9.50 -19.47
C ALA A 467 7.14 8.51 -20.65
N ALA A 468 7.86 7.40 -20.50
CA ALA A 468 7.97 6.36 -21.52
C ALA A 468 6.63 5.64 -21.80
N ALA A 469 5.71 5.67 -20.84
CA ALA A 469 4.35 5.13 -20.99
C ALA A 469 3.34 6.17 -21.51
N ASP A 470 3.78 7.38 -21.90
CA ASP A 470 2.93 8.55 -22.18
C ASP A 470 1.92 8.82 -21.05
N GLY A 471 2.34 8.50 -19.82
CA GLY A 471 1.50 8.59 -18.63
C GLY A 471 1.52 9.97 -17.99
N VAL A 472 0.54 10.22 -17.12
CA VAL A 472 0.49 11.42 -16.28
C VAL A 472 0.52 10.98 -14.83
N ALA A 473 1.54 11.40 -14.09
CA ALA A 473 1.65 11.19 -12.65
C ALA A 473 0.57 12.00 -11.92
N VAL A 474 -0.05 11.38 -10.92
CA VAL A 474 -1.28 11.92 -10.31
C VAL A 474 -1.31 11.81 -8.79
N GLY A 475 -0.53 10.92 -8.20
CA GLY A 475 -0.38 10.80 -6.75
C GLY A 475 0.66 9.74 -6.40
N ALA A 476 1.14 9.75 -5.17
CA ALA A 476 2.11 8.76 -4.70
C ALA A 476 1.78 8.27 -3.30
N LEU A 477 2.15 7.00 -3.06
CA LEU A 477 2.24 6.41 -1.74
C LEU A 477 3.70 6.14 -1.38
N THR A 478 4.07 6.36 -0.12
CA THR A 478 5.41 6.04 0.39
C THR A 478 5.36 5.35 1.75
N PHE A 479 6.33 4.46 1.96
CA PHE A 479 6.52 3.61 3.13
C PHE A 479 8.00 3.68 3.53
N PRO A 480 8.44 4.79 4.16
CA PRO A 480 9.78 4.87 4.73
C PRO A 480 9.91 4.01 5.99
N CYS A 481 11.09 3.42 6.20
CA CYS A 481 11.39 2.73 7.46
C CYS A 481 11.29 3.69 8.65
N VAL A 482 10.88 3.20 9.82
CA VAL A 482 10.93 3.95 11.09
C VAL A 482 12.35 4.41 11.46
N ALA A 483 13.36 3.70 10.96
CA ALA A 483 14.76 4.09 11.11
C ALA A 483 15.19 5.20 10.14
N ARG A 484 14.28 5.65 9.26
CA ARG A 484 14.47 6.81 8.37
C ARG A 484 13.73 8.01 8.93
N GLY A 485 13.89 9.17 8.30
CA GLY A 485 13.31 10.43 8.80
C GLY A 485 14.30 11.20 9.66
N PHE A 486 13.81 11.96 10.63
CA PHE A 486 14.60 12.96 11.37
C PHE A 486 15.77 12.34 12.15
N PRO A 487 15.61 11.20 12.86
CA PRO A 487 16.73 10.59 13.58
C PRO A 487 17.89 10.15 12.68
N PHE A 488 17.61 9.80 11.43
CA PHE A 488 18.63 9.38 10.46
C PHE A 488 19.21 10.55 9.67
N TYR A 489 18.34 11.44 9.18
CA TYR A 489 18.73 12.55 8.33
C TYR A 489 19.21 13.79 9.10
N GLU A 490 18.95 13.84 10.41
CA GLU A 490 19.15 15.01 11.29
C GLU A 490 18.39 16.27 10.81
N HIS A 491 17.44 16.08 9.90
CA HIS A 491 16.65 17.11 9.27
C HIS A 491 15.25 16.56 8.97
N PRO A 492 14.19 17.37 9.17
CA PRO A 492 12.83 16.96 8.84
C PRO A 492 12.59 17.02 7.32
N ASN A 493 11.53 16.36 6.85
CA ASN A 493 10.99 16.46 5.49
C ASN A 493 11.96 16.12 4.35
N VAL A 494 13.06 15.40 4.61
CA VAL A 494 14.09 15.19 3.57
C VAL A 494 13.53 14.44 2.36
N GLU A 495 12.76 13.39 2.56
CA GLU A 495 12.22 12.62 1.44
C GLU A 495 10.99 13.29 0.84
N ALA A 496 10.17 13.93 1.66
CA ALA A 496 9.02 14.69 1.19
C ALA A 496 9.44 15.88 0.29
N ASP A 497 10.45 16.66 0.70
CA ASP A 497 10.98 17.80 -0.07
C ASP A 497 11.67 17.34 -1.36
N MET A 498 12.41 16.23 -1.31
CA MET A 498 13.04 15.64 -2.50
C MET A 498 11.99 15.11 -3.49
N PHE A 499 10.91 14.51 -2.99
CA PHE A 499 9.79 14.09 -3.82
C PHE A 499 9.12 15.29 -4.51
N ASP A 500 8.79 16.35 -3.77
CA ASP A 500 8.15 17.55 -4.32
C ASP A 500 9.04 18.25 -5.35
N THR A 501 10.36 18.21 -5.16
CA THR A 501 11.34 18.74 -6.13
C THR A 501 11.25 18.03 -7.50
N VAL A 502 11.05 16.71 -7.51
CA VAL A 502 10.95 15.92 -8.76
C VAL A 502 9.53 15.94 -9.33
N PHE A 503 8.52 15.91 -8.45
CA PHE A 503 7.11 15.81 -8.79
C PHE A 503 6.29 16.95 -8.16
N PRO A 504 6.51 18.20 -8.60
CA PRO A 504 5.84 19.35 -8.03
C PRO A 504 4.33 19.23 -8.22
N ASN A 505 3.56 19.49 -7.17
CA ASN A 505 2.09 19.39 -7.12
C ASN A 505 1.52 17.97 -7.26
N VAL A 506 2.35 16.92 -7.22
CA VAL A 506 1.87 15.55 -7.13
C VAL A 506 1.67 15.20 -5.65
N PRO A 507 0.45 14.85 -5.20
CA PRO A 507 0.26 14.61 -3.78
C PRO A 507 0.94 13.32 -3.32
N LEU A 508 1.86 13.45 -2.37
CA LEU A 508 2.47 12.37 -1.64
C LEU A 508 1.69 12.08 -0.35
N THR A 509 1.49 10.79 -0.06
CA THR A 509 0.97 10.32 1.22
C THR A 509 1.74 9.09 1.65
N GLY A 510 1.88 8.88 2.95
CA GLY A 510 2.63 7.74 3.43
C GLY A 510 2.48 7.48 4.90
N VAL A 511 3.10 6.39 5.32
CA VAL A 511 3.14 5.95 6.71
C VAL A 511 4.53 5.39 6.99
N PHE A 512 5.11 5.75 8.13
CA PHE A 512 6.38 5.14 8.55
C PHE A 512 6.11 3.69 8.99
N VAL A 513 6.92 2.76 8.49
CA VAL A 513 6.72 1.31 8.62
C VAL A 513 7.96 0.62 9.22
N GLY A 514 7.79 -0.53 9.85
CA GLY A 514 8.88 -1.32 10.45
C GLY A 514 9.58 -2.26 9.49
N GLY A 515 9.17 -2.24 8.23
CA GLY A 515 9.77 -2.98 7.15
C GLY A 515 9.05 -2.62 5.87
N GLU A 516 9.78 -2.53 4.78
CA GLU A 516 9.30 -2.05 3.51
C GLU A 516 9.08 -3.23 2.58
N ILE A 517 8.07 -3.14 1.72
CA ILE A 517 7.80 -4.16 0.71
C ILE A 517 7.95 -3.50 -0.64
N GLY A 518 8.80 -4.07 -1.49
CA GLY A 518 9.04 -3.48 -2.80
C GLY A 518 10.10 -4.21 -3.61
N PRO A 519 10.42 -3.71 -4.80
CA PRO A 519 11.59 -4.14 -5.55
C PRO A 519 12.85 -4.06 -4.70
N VAL A 520 13.76 -5.00 -4.90
CA VAL A 520 15.02 -5.03 -4.14
C VAL A 520 15.83 -3.78 -4.45
N ALA A 521 16.03 -2.96 -3.41
CA ALA A 521 16.82 -1.74 -3.51
C ALA A 521 18.30 -2.10 -3.51
N ILE A 522 19.06 -1.47 -4.42
CA ILE A 522 20.51 -1.66 -4.54
C ILE A 522 21.20 -0.29 -4.55
N PRO A 523 22.51 -0.23 -4.21
CA PRO A 523 23.25 1.03 -4.22
C PRO A 523 23.14 1.77 -5.56
N GLY A 524 22.99 3.10 -5.51
CA GLY A 524 22.85 3.96 -6.67
C GLY A 524 21.39 4.29 -7.05
N GLY A 525 20.42 3.93 -6.22
CA GLY A 525 19.00 4.25 -6.43
C GLY A 525 18.31 3.42 -7.50
N HIS A 526 18.94 2.30 -7.86
CA HIS A 526 18.37 1.33 -8.77
C HIS A 526 17.59 0.26 -8.01
N CYS A 527 16.67 -0.40 -8.71
CA CYS A 527 16.02 -1.60 -8.21
C CYS A 527 16.28 -2.78 -9.15
N LEU A 528 16.35 -3.96 -8.59
CA LEU A 528 16.38 -5.18 -9.40
C LEU A 528 15.00 -5.43 -10.01
N ALA A 529 14.98 -5.80 -11.29
CA ALA A 529 13.79 -6.34 -11.96
C ALA A 529 13.52 -7.80 -11.51
N SER A 530 13.58 -8.03 -10.19
CA SER A 530 13.35 -9.32 -9.54
C SER A 530 12.00 -9.32 -8.84
N ALA A 531 11.68 -10.46 -8.21
CA ALA A 531 10.55 -10.52 -7.29
C ALA A 531 10.68 -9.43 -6.20
N PRO A 532 9.58 -8.80 -5.80
CA PRO A 532 9.57 -7.93 -4.62
C PRO A 532 10.04 -8.70 -3.39
N GLU A 533 10.57 -7.98 -2.40
CA GLU A 533 11.03 -8.51 -1.13
C GLU A 533 10.56 -7.64 0.04
N VAL A 534 10.55 -8.24 1.23
CA VAL A 534 10.50 -7.49 2.48
C VAL A 534 11.92 -7.04 2.80
N GLN A 535 12.11 -5.74 3.02
CA GLN A 535 13.40 -5.10 3.26
C GLN A 535 13.33 -4.23 4.52
N GLN A 536 14.48 -3.88 5.08
CA GLN A 536 14.59 -2.96 6.21
C GLN A 536 15.55 -1.83 5.88
N LEU A 537 15.45 -0.74 6.65
CA LEU A 537 16.27 0.46 6.46
C LEU A 537 16.13 1.09 5.07
N THR A 538 15.05 0.80 4.35
CA THR A 538 14.79 1.36 3.02
C THR A 538 13.64 2.35 3.05
N THR A 539 13.46 3.06 1.94
CA THR A 539 12.17 3.70 1.61
C THR A 539 11.64 3.00 0.38
N CYS A 540 10.39 2.54 0.43
CA CYS A 540 9.67 2.05 -0.76
C CYS A 540 8.44 2.92 -1.01
N GLY A 541 8.10 3.14 -2.28
CA GLY A 541 6.91 3.89 -2.64
C GLY A 541 6.45 3.62 -4.06
N ALA A 542 5.25 4.10 -4.36
CA ALA A 542 4.55 3.87 -5.61
C ALA A 542 4.03 5.20 -6.15
N LEU A 543 4.48 5.56 -7.35
CA LEU A 543 3.96 6.69 -8.11
C LEU A 543 2.83 6.19 -9.02
N PHE A 544 1.62 6.66 -8.77
CA PHE A 544 0.44 6.33 -9.57
C PHE A 544 0.36 7.25 -10.79
N TYR A 545 0.03 6.64 -11.93
CA TYR A 545 -0.14 7.34 -13.20
C TYR A 545 -1.26 6.71 -14.04
N THR A 546 -1.85 7.51 -14.93
CA THR A 546 -2.86 7.03 -15.88
C THR A 546 -2.25 6.78 -17.25
N MET A 547 -2.56 5.63 -17.86
CA MET A 547 -2.26 5.38 -19.28
C MET A 547 -3.12 6.25 -20.21
N PRO A 548 -2.69 6.54 -21.45
CA PRO A 548 -3.55 7.12 -22.49
C PRO A 548 -4.82 6.28 -22.74
N LEU A 549 -5.88 6.93 -23.23
CA LEU A 549 -7.15 6.27 -23.62
C LEU A 549 -7.05 5.57 -24.97
#